data_AF-A0A016UFD7-F1
#
_entry.id   AF-A0A016UFD7-F1
#
_cell.length_a   1.000
_cell.length_b   1.000
_cell.length_c   1.000
_cell.angle_alpha   90.00
_cell.angle_beta   90.00
_cell.angle_gamma   90.00
#
_symmetry.space_group_name_H-M   'P 1'
#
loop_
_entity.id
_entity.type
_entity.pdbx_description
1 polymer ?
#
loop_
_entity_poly.entity_id
_entity_poly.type
_entity_poly.pdbx_seq_one_letter_code
_entity_poly.pdbx_strand_id
1 'polypeptide(L)'
;MHVVLFREYGMSSCLGASLRSKNAEEDQPLTVITLAQRPVLRTWRLTPSGLVEIIEENRAQMGAFLDKPKTAKTNCSGQGNGLRYAMASMQGWRVDMEDAHVVEVSMADREPYKDWSFFAVFDGHAGNVAADDAAENIMRTLIETPQFEKVTEELKSNGGVLCEKSIALLEDGIKAGFLSLDENIRTRLDSDRSGSTAVCAMITPTHIIIANLGDSRAVVSRKDEGSFGTEDHKPYHDKERERIVGAGGSVMIQRINGSLAVSRAFGDFEYKNVPGLEPNKQLVSPEPDVYVLERQKDKDEFLVVACDGIYDVMENEELCRFVESRLHVCDDLNQVCNDVLDACLSKGSRDNMTMIVVCFDAAPSIDKEKVASEATWKAQMVAAINDVIAEETSKPSWSAEDEMSVEFVLRELAQRVGSNTGGPVHMLRSLVDQALTEKGIKHE
;
A
#
# COMPACT_ATOMS: atom_id res chain seq x y z
N MET A 1 7.94 -16.05 -21.26
CA MET A 1 6.57 -16.53 -21.55
C MET A 1 6.16 -15.96 -22.91
N HIS A 2 6.03 -16.77 -23.95
CA HIS A 2 5.63 -16.29 -25.29
C HIS A 2 4.12 -16.49 -25.46
N VAL A 3 3.37 -15.38 -25.50
CA VAL A 3 1.93 -15.39 -25.82
C VAL A 3 1.80 -15.13 -27.31
N VAL A 4 1.10 -16.02 -28.03
CA VAL A 4 0.80 -15.86 -29.46
C VAL A 4 -0.70 -15.61 -29.60
N LEU A 5 -1.07 -14.45 -30.14
CA LEU A 5 -2.45 -14.07 -30.44
C LEU A 5 -2.77 -14.46 -31.88
N PHE A 6 -3.79 -15.29 -32.09
CA PHE A 6 -4.35 -15.56 -33.42
C PHE A 6 -5.75 -14.96 -33.55
N ARG A 7 -6.05 -14.44 -34.74
CA ARG A 7 -7.35 -13.87 -35.11
C ARG A 7 -7.91 -14.73 -36.24
N GLU A 8 -8.88 -15.60 -35.96
CA GLU A 8 -9.59 -16.36 -37.00
C GLU A 8 -10.91 -15.68 -37.38
N TYR A 9 -11.16 -15.57 -38.68
CA TYR A 9 -12.46 -15.20 -39.24
C TYR A 9 -13.18 -16.50 -39.64
N GLY A 10 -14.22 -16.89 -38.90
CA GLY A 10 -14.98 -18.10 -39.20
C GLY A 10 -15.82 -17.95 -40.48
N MET A 11 -15.56 -18.78 -41.49
CA MET A 11 -16.51 -19.05 -42.58
C MET A 11 -17.33 -20.28 -42.21
N SER A 12 -18.66 -20.12 -42.09
CA SER A 12 -19.58 -21.24 -41.89
C SER A 12 -20.06 -21.79 -43.23
N SER A 13 -19.97 -23.11 -43.37
CA SER A 13 -20.38 -23.91 -44.52
C SER A 13 -21.88 -24.22 -44.50
N CYS A 14 -22.60 -23.93 -45.59
CA CYS A 14 -23.88 -24.56 -45.89
C CYS A 14 -23.77 -25.34 -47.22
N LEU A 15 -24.19 -26.60 -47.18
CA LEU A 15 -24.10 -27.59 -48.26
C LEU A 15 -25.05 -27.32 -49.43
N GLY A 16 -24.52 -27.51 -50.65
CA GLY A 16 -25.08 -28.36 -51.71
C GLY A 16 -26.46 -28.05 -52.32
N ALA A 17 -26.47 -27.48 -53.55
CA ALA A 17 -27.41 -27.86 -54.61
C ALA A 17 -26.83 -27.53 -56.00
N SER A 18 -27.08 -28.43 -56.94
CA SER A 18 -26.55 -28.47 -58.31
C SER A 18 -27.54 -27.83 -59.32
N LEU A 19 -27.00 -27.52 -60.51
CA LEU A 19 -27.65 -27.30 -61.83
C LEU A 19 -28.13 -25.89 -62.24
N ARG A 20 -27.34 -25.33 -63.17
CA ARG A 20 -27.72 -24.77 -64.50
C ARG A 20 -28.77 -23.64 -64.60
N SER A 21 -28.21 -22.51 -65.05
CA SER A 21 -28.57 -21.71 -66.24
C SER A 21 -29.78 -20.77 -66.24
N LYS A 22 -29.43 -19.52 -66.61
CA LYS A 22 -30.13 -18.51 -67.43
C LYS A 22 -31.13 -17.56 -66.77
N ASN A 23 -30.83 -16.28 -67.04
CA ASN A 23 -31.69 -15.09 -67.19
C ASN A 23 -32.01 -14.25 -65.94
N ALA A 24 -31.36 -13.08 -65.92
CA ALA A 24 -31.89 -11.71 -65.86
C ALA A 24 -33.12 -11.35 -64.99
N GLU A 25 -32.94 -10.21 -64.31
CA GLU A 25 -33.92 -9.29 -63.68
C GLU A 25 -34.49 -9.69 -62.32
N GLU A 26 -34.03 -9.02 -61.25
CA GLU A 26 -34.86 -8.15 -60.38
C GLU A 26 -34.02 -7.58 -59.21
N ASP A 27 -34.16 -6.27 -58.99
CA ASP A 27 -33.65 -5.53 -57.84
C ASP A 27 -34.30 -6.04 -56.53
N GLN A 28 -33.50 -6.50 -55.57
CA GLN A 28 -33.91 -6.58 -54.17
C GLN A 28 -32.83 -5.96 -53.27
N PRO A 29 -33.20 -5.14 -52.27
CA PRO A 29 -32.25 -4.56 -51.35
C PRO A 29 -31.60 -5.66 -50.49
N LEU A 30 -30.27 -5.66 -50.44
CA LEU A 30 -29.47 -6.52 -49.57
C LEU A 30 -29.88 -6.29 -48.11
N THR A 31 -30.43 -7.32 -47.48
CA THR A 31 -30.66 -7.35 -46.03
C THR A 31 -29.31 -7.19 -45.32
N VAL A 32 -29.09 -6.05 -44.68
CA VAL A 32 -27.97 -5.85 -43.75
C VAL A 32 -28.26 -6.69 -42.50
N ILE A 33 -27.72 -7.90 -42.46
CA ILE A 33 -27.67 -8.69 -41.23
C ILE A 33 -26.58 -8.07 -40.35
N THR A 34 -26.99 -7.27 -39.36
CA THR A 34 -26.13 -6.87 -38.26
C THR A 34 -25.75 -8.11 -37.46
N LEU A 35 -24.56 -8.65 -37.71
CA LEU A 35 -23.90 -9.62 -36.83
C LEU A 35 -23.42 -8.89 -35.57
N ALA A 36 -24.31 -8.76 -34.60
CA ALA A 36 -23.95 -8.41 -33.23
C ALA A 36 -23.28 -9.63 -32.58
N GLN A 37 -22.00 -9.86 -32.86
CA GLN A 37 -21.18 -10.76 -32.05
C GLN A 37 -19.91 -10.03 -31.65
N ARG A 38 -19.86 -9.65 -30.37
CA ARG A 38 -18.65 -9.11 -29.72
C ARG A 38 -17.51 -10.13 -29.95
N PRO A 39 -16.30 -9.70 -30.35
CA PRO A 39 -15.18 -10.61 -30.48
C PRO A 39 -14.85 -11.23 -29.11
N VAL A 40 -15.00 -12.54 -28.99
CA VAL A 40 -14.58 -13.28 -27.78
C VAL A 40 -13.07 -13.51 -27.88
N LEU A 41 -12.30 -12.88 -26.99
CA LEU A 41 -10.88 -13.13 -26.85
C LEU A 41 -10.68 -14.51 -26.20
N ARG A 42 -10.17 -15.46 -26.99
CA ARG A 42 -9.81 -16.81 -26.52
C ARG A 42 -8.35 -16.82 -26.10
N THR A 43 -8.09 -17.26 -24.87
CA THR A 43 -6.74 -17.36 -24.30
C THR A 43 -6.31 -18.82 -24.26
N TRP A 44 -5.06 -19.09 -24.64
CA TRP A 44 -4.51 -20.43 -24.71
C TRP A 44 -3.24 -20.53 -23.88
N ARG A 45 -3.05 -21.66 -23.19
CA ARG A 45 -1.80 -22.00 -22.49
C ARG A 45 -1.07 -23.09 -23.24
N LEU A 46 0.25 -22.93 -23.40
CA LEU A 46 1.12 -24.00 -23.89
C LEU A 46 1.50 -24.92 -22.72
N THR A 47 1.17 -26.20 -22.82
CA THR A 47 1.56 -27.26 -21.87
C THR A 47 2.47 -28.28 -22.58
N PRO A 48 3.14 -29.18 -21.84
CA PRO A 48 3.90 -30.28 -22.46
C PRO A 48 3.06 -31.19 -23.37
N SER A 49 1.73 -31.16 -23.23
CA SER A 49 0.77 -31.93 -24.01
C SER A 49 0.08 -31.14 -25.14
N GLY A 50 0.37 -29.84 -25.30
CA GLY A 50 -0.12 -29.02 -26.43
C GLY A 50 -0.71 -27.67 -26.02
N LEU A 51 -1.44 -27.03 -26.94
CA LEU A 51 -2.24 -25.83 -26.64
C LEU A 51 -3.54 -26.24 -25.95
N VAL A 52 -3.81 -25.66 -24.79
CA VAL A 52 -5.05 -25.84 -24.04
C VAL A 52 -5.79 -24.51 -23.96
N GLU A 53 -7.06 -24.49 -24.38
CA GLU A 53 -7.92 -23.31 -24.27
C GLU A 53 -8.35 -23.10 -22.81
N ILE A 54 -8.25 -21.87 -22.32
CA ILE A 54 -8.65 -21.51 -20.96
C ILE A 54 -10.10 -21.01 -21.02
N ILE A 55 -11.04 -21.78 -20.46
CA ILE A 55 -12.47 -21.45 -20.37
C ILE A 55 -12.69 -20.45 -19.21
N GLU A 56 -13.59 -19.46 -19.39
CA GLU A 56 -13.80 -18.30 -18.51
C GLU A 56 -13.93 -18.61 -17.01
N GLU A 57 -14.50 -19.76 -16.63
CA GLU A 57 -14.68 -20.16 -15.23
C GLU A 57 -13.35 -20.48 -14.50
N ASN A 58 -12.26 -20.67 -15.24
CA ASN A 58 -10.90 -20.86 -14.71
C ASN A 58 -10.02 -19.62 -14.84
N ARG A 59 -10.60 -18.43 -15.09
CA ARG A 59 -9.92 -17.14 -14.91
C ARG A 59 -9.77 -16.77 -13.42
N ALA A 60 -9.26 -17.68 -12.60
CA ALA A 60 -8.54 -17.21 -11.42
C ALA A 60 -7.47 -16.23 -11.94
N GLN A 61 -7.56 -14.98 -11.50
CA GLN A 61 -6.86 -13.81 -12.04
C GLN A 61 -5.39 -14.13 -12.38
N MET A 62 -5.07 -14.23 -13.67
CA MET A 62 -3.70 -14.45 -14.12
C MET A 62 -2.86 -13.16 -14.15
N GLY A 63 -3.22 -12.17 -13.34
CA GLY A 63 -2.52 -10.89 -13.22
C GLY A 63 -2.59 -10.39 -11.78
N ALA A 64 -1.56 -9.64 -11.37
CA ALA A 64 -1.46 -9.07 -10.03
C ALA A 64 -2.51 -7.97 -9.74
N PHE A 65 -3.27 -7.54 -10.75
CA PHE A 65 -4.17 -6.40 -10.66
C PHE A 65 -5.62 -6.76 -10.99
N LEU A 66 -6.53 -6.12 -10.28
CA LEU A 66 -7.97 -6.08 -10.52
C LEU A 66 -8.30 -5.19 -11.73
N ASP A 67 -9.51 -5.38 -12.27
CA ASP A 67 -10.07 -4.48 -13.29
C ASP A 67 -10.46 -3.11 -12.69
N LYS A 68 -10.82 -3.08 -11.40
CA LYS A 68 -11.12 -1.87 -10.61
C LYS A 68 -10.50 -1.97 -9.22
N PRO A 69 -10.01 -0.86 -8.63
CA PRO A 69 -9.44 -0.91 -7.31
C PRO A 69 -10.52 -1.12 -6.26
N LYS A 70 -10.22 -1.90 -5.22
CA LYS A 70 -11.04 -1.97 -4.01
C LYS A 70 -10.66 -0.81 -3.10
N THR A 71 -11.51 0.22 -3.08
CA THR A 71 -11.27 1.48 -2.37
C THR A 71 -11.82 1.50 -0.94
N ALA A 72 -12.51 0.43 -0.52
CA ALA A 72 -12.98 0.26 0.85
C ALA A 72 -11.81 0.30 1.82
N LYS A 73 -11.97 1.05 2.91
CA LYS A 73 -10.92 1.30 3.90
C LYS A 73 -11.25 0.64 5.21
N THR A 74 -10.26 -0.04 5.79
CA THR A 74 -10.32 -0.49 7.19
C THR A 74 -9.65 0.56 8.04
N ASN A 75 -10.32 1.01 9.11
CA ASN A 75 -9.82 2.07 9.99
C ASN A 75 -9.76 1.59 11.44
N CYS A 76 -8.76 2.09 12.18
CA CYS A 76 -8.65 1.94 13.62
C CYS A 76 -8.04 3.21 14.21
N SER A 77 -8.58 3.73 15.30
CA SER A 77 -8.03 4.93 15.96
C SER A 77 -8.17 4.83 17.47
N GLY A 78 -7.30 5.54 18.18
CA GLY A 78 -7.33 5.57 19.63
C GLY A 78 -6.36 6.58 20.21
N GLN A 79 -6.22 6.51 21.53
CA GLN A 79 -5.35 7.38 22.30
C GLN A 79 -4.81 6.65 23.53
N GLY A 80 -3.59 6.97 23.94
CA GLY A 80 -2.92 6.38 25.09
C GLY A 80 -1.52 6.93 25.24
N ASN A 81 -0.99 6.96 26.47
CA ASN A 81 0.36 7.45 26.77
C ASN A 81 0.70 8.85 26.22
N GLY A 82 -0.31 9.74 26.14
CA GLY A 82 -0.17 11.09 25.57
C GLY A 82 -0.12 11.13 24.04
N LEU A 83 -0.45 10.02 23.38
CA LEU A 83 -0.48 9.90 21.92
C LEU A 83 -1.92 9.79 21.44
N ARG A 84 -2.18 10.31 20.24
CA ARG A 84 -3.38 9.97 19.45
C ARG A 84 -2.92 9.27 18.18
N TYR A 85 -3.64 8.27 17.72
CA TYR A 85 -3.28 7.58 16.50
C TYR A 85 -4.50 7.24 15.65
N ALA A 86 -4.25 7.03 14.37
CA ALA A 86 -5.13 6.28 13.48
C ALA A 86 -4.32 5.41 12.52
N MET A 87 -4.94 4.33 12.09
CA MET A 87 -4.46 3.41 11.08
C MET A 87 -5.54 3.29 10.01
N ALA A 88 -5.14 3.35 8.75
CA ALA A 88 -6.00 3.03 7.63
C ALA A 88 -5.31 2.04 6.70
N SER A 89 -6.07 1.09 6.16
CA SER A 89 -5.62 0.19 5.11
C SER A 89 -6.60 0.08 3.95
N MET A 90 -6.08 -0.12 2.74
CA MET A 90 -6.84 -0.24 1.50
C MET A 90 -6.14 -1.20 0.55
N GLN A 91 -6.89 -2.18 0.02
CA GLN A 91 -6.34 -3.18 -0.89
C GLN A 91 -5.93 -2.57 -2.25
N GLY A 92 -6.66 -1.56 -2.72
CA GLY A 92 -6.32 -0.87 -3.96
C GLY A 92 -6.45 -1.78 -5.17
N TRP A 93 -5.47 -1.76 -6.07
CA TRP A 93 -5.53 -2.48 -7.33
C TRP A 93 -5.09 -3.94 -7.25
N ARG A 94 -4.46 -4.38 -6.16
CA ARG A 94 -3.99 -5.76 -6.02
C ARG A 94 -5.15 -6.74 -5.89
N VAL A 95 -4.95 -7.98 -6.34
CA VAL A 95 -5.94 -9.06 -6.21
C VAL A 95 -6.18 -9.44 -4.74
N ASP A 96 -5.11 -9.49 -3.98
CA ASP A 96 -5.09 -9.85 -2.56
C ASP A 96 -4.69 -8.64 -1.70
N MET A 97 -4.99 -8.71 -0.41
CA MET A 97 -4.51 -7.79 0.61
C MET A 97 -3.49 -8.55 1.45
N GLU A 98 -2.21 -8.24 1.26
CA GLU A 98 -1.09 -8.95 1.91
C GLU A 98 -0.47 -8.14 3.06
N ASP A 99 -0.86 -6.86 3.25
CA ASP A 99 -0.42 -6.07 4.39
C ASP A 99 -1.07 -6.50 5.71
N ALA A 100 -0.30 -6.44 6.80
CA ALA A 100 -0.75 -6.50 8.17
C ALA A 100 -0.24 -5.31 9.00
N HIS A 101 -0.76 -5.13 10.21
CA HIS A 101 -0.33 -4.04 11.10
C HIS A 101 -0.50 -4.41 12.57
N VAL A 102 0.20 -3.69 13.45
CA VAL A 102 0.03 -3.73 14.90
C VAL A 102 -0.11 -2.30 15.41
N VAL A 103 -1.08 -2.09 16.30
CA VAL A 103 -1.36 -0.79 16.91
C VAL A 103 -1.68 -1.01 18.38
N GLU A 104 -0.71 -0.77 19.25
CA GLU A 104 -0.82 -0.99 20.69
C GLU A 104 -0.32 0.23 21.46
N VAL A 105 -1.16 0.79 22.33
CA VAL A 105 -0.74 1.92 23.17
C VAL A 105 0.10 1.48 24.36
N SER A 106 0.11 0.18 24.68
CA SER A 106 0.89 -0.42 25.75
C SER A 106 1.46 -1.76 25.27
N MET A 107 2.77 -1.94 25.34
CA MET A 107 3.44 -3.15 24.86
C MET A 107 3.19 -4.39 25.74
N ALA A 108 2.97 -4.19 27.04
CA ALA A 108 2.55 -5.25 27.96
C ALA A 108 2.01 -4.68 29.27
N ASP A 109 1.20 -5.46 29.99
CA ASP A 109 0.64 -5.10 31.31
C ASP A 109 1.68 -5.18 32.46
N ARG A 110 2.91 -4.76 32.20
CA ARG A 110 3.99 -4.71 33.21
C ARG A 110 4.96 -3.58 32.90
N GLU A 111 5.55 -3.01 33.95
CA GLU A 111 6.63 -2.03 33.82
C GLU A 111 7.88 -2.63 33.16
N PRO A 112 8.58 -1.91 32.27
CA PRO A 112 8.31 -0.53 31.81
C PRO A 112 7.33 -0.45 30.62
N TYR A 113 6.94 -1.60 30.07
CA TYR A 113 6.23 -1.73 28.79
C TYR A 113 4.80 -1.19 28.79
N LYS A 114 4.23 -0.97 29.98
CA LYS A 114 2.92 -0.32 30.13
C LYS A 114 2.90 1.11 29.57
N ASP A 115 4.01 1.83 29.74
CA ASP A 115 4.18 3.20 29.29
C ASP A 115 4.84 3.28 27.89
N TRP A 116 4.95 2.15 27.19
CA TRP A 116 5.56 2.05 25.86
C TRP A 116 4.49 1.68 24.85
N SER A 117 4.37 2.46 23.78
CA SER A 117 3.45 2.18 22.68
C SER A 117 4.19 1.54 21.50
N PHE A 118 3.52 0.68 20.75
CA PHE A 118 4.07 -0.06 19.61
C PHE A 118 3.17 0.06 18.39
N PHE A 119 3.74 0.53 17.29
CA PHE A 119 3.05 0.68 16.01
C PHE A 119 3.88 0.01 14.93
N ALA A 120 3.28 -0.84 14.10
CA ALA A 120 4.02 -1.50 13.03
C ALA A 120 3.16 -1.74 11.80
N VAL A 121 3.80 -1.70 10.62
CA VAL A 121 3.23 -2.10 9.34
C VAL A 121 4.11 -3.21 8.77
N PHE A 122 3.45 -4.22 8.22
CA PHE A 122 4.05 -5.39 7.58
C PHE A 122 3.50 -5.46 6.17
N ASP A 123 4.35 -5.29 5.17
CA ASP A 123 3.98 -5.44 3.76
C ASP A 123 4.32 -6.87 3.35
N GLY A 124 3.31 -7.68 3.09
CA GLY A 124 3.46 -9.08 2.71
C GLY A 124 3.64 -9.25 1.21
N HIS A 125 4.41 -10.25 0.80
CA HIS A 125 4.56 -10.60 -0.61
C HIS A 125 4.56 -12.11 -0.82
N ALA A 126 3.99 -12.54 -1.94
CA ALA A 126 3.83 -13.96 -2.30
C ALA A 126 3.02 -14.76 -1.27
N GLY A 127 1.99 -14.12 -0.70
CA GLY A 127 1.16 -14.58 0.40
C GLY A 127 1.22 -13.60 1.59
N ASN A 128 0.17 -13.62 2.42
CA ASN A 128 0.05 -12.80 3.62
C ASN A 128 0.56 -13.49 4.90
N VAL A 129 0.91 -14.78 4.82
CA VAL A 129 1.14 -15.62 6.01
C VAL A 129 2.33 -15.12 6.85
N ALA A 130 3.44 -14.74 6.22
CA ALA A 130 4.59 -14.18 6.93
C ALA A 130 4.27 -12.83 7.59
N ALA A 131 3.46 -11.98 6.94
CA ALA A 131 3.04 -10.68 7.48
C ALA A 131 2.12 -10.85 8.69
N ASP A 132 1.11 -11.72 8.58
CA ASP A 132 0.17 -12.04 9.66
C ASP A 132 0.90 -12.64 10.87
N ASP A 133 1.77 -13.63 10.64
CA ASP A 133 2.53 -14.27 11.71
C ASP A 133 3.47 -13.26 12.40
N ALA A 134 4.14 -12.39 11.62
CA ALA A 134 4.98 -11.35 12.18
C ALA A 134 4.16 -10.37 13.04
N ALA A 135 3.02 -9.89 12.54
CA ALA A 135 2.13 -8.99 13.28
C ALA A 135 1.63 -9.61 14.59
N GLU A 136 1.25 -10.89 14.59
CA GLU A 136 0.78 -11.60 15.78
C GLU A 136 1.87 -11.80 16.85
N ASN A 137 3.13 -11.97 16.44
CA ASN A 137 4.16 -12.51 17.31
C ASN A 137 5.34 -11.57 17.62
N ILE A 138 5.52 -10.47 16.88
CA ILE A 138 6.69 -9.59 17.01
C ILE A 138 6.86 -9.01 18.40
N MET A 139 5.80 -8.44 18.98
CA MET A 139 5.88 -7.74 20.25
C MET A 139 6.24 -8.70 21.40
N ARG A 140 5.60 -9.88 21.42
CA ARG A 140 5.92 -10.94 22.39
C ARG A 140 7.38 -11.38 22.23
N THR A 141 7.80 -11.65 21.00
CA THR A 141 9.15 -12.15 20.71
C THR A 141 10.23 -11.15 21.15
N LEU A 142 10.01 -9.85 20.92
CA LEU A 142 10.92 -8.78 21.39
C LEU A 142 11.05 -8.77 22.91
N ILE A 143 9.93 -8.74 23.62
CA ILE A 143 9.88 -8.63 25.09
C ILE A 143 10.47 -9.87 25.79
N GLU A 144 10.39 -11.04 25.15
CA GLU A 144 10.94 -12.30 25.67
C GLU A 144 12.45 -12.47 25.41
N THR A 145 13.09 -11.54 24.70
CA THR A 145 14.55 -11.60 24.52
C THR A 145 15.30 -11.35 25.83
N PRO A 146 16.44 -12.04 26.07
CA PRO A 146 17.28 -11.78 27.25
C PRO A 146 17.78 -10.33 27.35
N GLN A 147 17.88 -9.63 26.22
CA GLN A 147 18.27 -8.23 26.16
C GLN A 147 17.18 -7.32 26.73
N PHE A 148 15.91 -7.54 26.38
CA PHE A 148 14.78 -6.78 26.92
C PHE A 148 14.57 -7.03 28.43
N GLU A 149 14.88 -8.24 28.91
CA GLU A 149 14.95 -8.52 30.35
C GLU A 149 16.00 -7.64 31.05
N LYS A 150 17.22 -7.56 30.49
CA LYS A 150 18.29 -6.71 31.02
C LYS A 150 17.95 -5.22 30.95
N VAL A 151 17.25 -4.77 29.90
CA VAL A 151 16.73 -3.39 29.81
C VAL A 151 15.79 -3.10 30.97
N THR A 152 14.91 -4.04 31.30
CA THR A 152 13.97 -3.91 32.42
C THR A 152 14.72 -3.79 33.76
N GLU A 153 15.78 -4.58 33.96
CA GLU A 153 16.62 -4.49 35.16
C GLU A 153 17.38 -3.16 35.24
N GLU A 154 17.96 -2.72 34.13
CA GLU A 154 18.70 -1.46 34.04
C GLU A 154 17.78 -0.27 34.35
N LEU A 155 16.59 -0.23 33.73
CA LEU A 155 15.60 0.81 33.96
C LEU A 155 15.13 0.86 35.43
N LYS A 156 14.94 -0.30 36.07
CA LYS A 156 14.63 -0.34 37.51
C LYS A 156 15.75 0.25 38.37
N SER A 157 17.00 0.03 37.97
CA SER A 157 18.16 0.52 38.72
C SER A 157 18.45 2.02 38.53
N ASN A 158 18.02 2.59 37.40
CA ASN A 158 18.35 3.97 37.01
C ASN A 158 17.15 4.95 37.09
N GLY A 159 16.03 4.52 37.69
CA GLY A 159 14.84 5.36 37.86
C GLY A 159 13.94 5.46 36.61
N GLY A 160 14.04 4.51 35.69
CA GLY A 160 13.17 4.40 34.52
C GLY A 160 13.65 5.22 33.31
N VAL A 161 14.91 5.66 33.31
CA VAL A 161 15.47 6.54 32.28
C VAL A 161 16.28 5.72 31.28
N LEU A 162 16.01 5.87 29.98
CA LEU A 162 16.86 5.27 28.96
C LEU A 162 18.21 5.98 28.92
N CYS A 163 19.27 5.23 29.20
CA CYS A 163 20.66 5.63 29.05
C CYS A 163 21.34 4.88 27.90
N GLU A 164 22.55 5.29 27.53
CA GLU A 164 23.36 4.66 26.47
C GLU A 164 23.45 3.14 26.60
N LYS A 165 23.64 2.62 27.81
CA LYS A 165 23.70 1.17 28.08
C LYS A 165 22.37 0.46 27.80
N SER A 166 21.25 1.02 28.26
CA SER A 166 19.92 0.43 27.97
C SER A 166 19.54 0.56 26.50
N ILE A 167 19.98 1.63 25.82
CA ILE A 167 19.75 1.82 24.38
C ILE A 167 20.51 0.76 23.59
N ALA A 168 21.79 0.53 23.89
CA ALA A 168 22.57 -0.53 23.25
C ALA A 168 21.93 -1.91 23.46
N LEU A 169 21.44 -2.20 24.67
CA LEU A 169 20.70 -3.44 24.94
C LEU A 169 19.40 -3.53 24.13
N LEU A 170 18.66 -2.42 23.95
CA LEU A 170 17.47 -2.41 23.12
C LEU A 170 17.79 -2.69 21.65
N GLU A 171 18.81 -2.03 21.10
CA GLU A 171 19.24 -2.28 19.71
C GLU A 171 19.61 -3.75 19.49
N ASP A 172 20.41 -4.32 20.40
CA ASP A 172 20.78 -5.74 20.35
C ASP A 172 19.56 -6.66 20.52
N GLY A 173 18.64 -6.30 21.41
CA GLY A 173 17.41 -7.04 21.67
C GLY A 173 16.45 -7.03 20.49
N ILE A 174 16.33 -5.90 19.80
CA ILE A 174 15.52 -5.76 18.58
C ILE A 174 16.07 -6.67 17.49
N LYS A 175 17.39 -6.59 17.22
CA LYS A 175 18.02 -7.46 16.22
C LYS A 175 17.85 -8.93 16.58
N ALA A 176 18.12 -9.32 17.82
CA ALA A 176 17.95 -10.69 18.29
C ALA A 176 16.49 -11.17 18.18
N GLY A 177 15.53 -10.31 18.51
CA GLY A 177 14.10 -10.61 18.42
C GLY A 177 13.62 -10.80 16.98
N PHE A 178 14.09 -9.98 16.05
CA PHE A 178 13.81 -10.17 14.62
C PHE A 178 14.41 -11.47 14.08
N LEU A 179 15.68 -11.78 14.39
CA LEU A 179 16.30 -13.06 14.01
C LEU A 179 15.54 -14.26 14.60
N SER A 180 15.14 -14.16 15.86
CA SER A 180 14.36 -15.21 16.54
C SER A 180 12.96 -15.36 15.95
N LEU A 181 12.30 -14.25 15.59
CA LEU A 181 10.98 -14.30 14.96
C LEU A 181 11.06 -14.95 13.58
N ASP A 182 12.07 -14.62 12.78
CA ASP A 182 12.25 -15.22 11.45
C ASP A 182 12.43 -16.74 11.53
N GLU A 183 13.25 -17.23 12.48
CA GLU A 183 13.41 -18.66 12.71
C GLU A 183 12.11 -19.30 13.22
N ASN A 184 11.38 -18.61 14.11
CA ASN A 184 10.09 -19.06 14.59
C ASN A 184 9.06 -19.20 13.44
N ILE A 185 8.99 -18.22 12.53
CA ILE A 185 8.18 -18.27 11.31
C ILE A 185 8.61 -19.47 10.46
N ARG A 186 9.92 -19.68 10.26
CA ARG A 186 10.47 -20.81 9.49
C ARG A 186 10.01 -22.16 10.01
N THR A 187 9.92 -22.32 11.34
CA THR A 187 9.46 -23.59 11.94
C THR A 187 7.95 -23.80 11.86
N ARG A 188 7.15 -22.74 11.75
CA ARG A 188 5.68 -22.80 11.64
C ARG A 188 5.20 -22.96 10.21
N LEU A 189 5.93 -22.41 9.24
CA LEU A 189 5.58 -22.44 7.84
C LEU A 189 6.16 -23.68 7.16
N ASP A 190 5.31 -24.69 6.92
CA ASP A 190 5.65 -25.78 6.01
C ASP A 190 5.22 -25.41 4.59
N SER A 191 6.19 -25.33 3.67
CA SER A 191 6.03 -25.06 2.22
C SER A 191 5.52 -23.69 1.76
N ASP A 192 5.15 -22.79 2.67
CA ASP A 192 4.80 -21.41 2.34
C ASP A 192 6.05 -20.60 1.90
N ARG A 193 5.88 -19.71 0.93
CA ARG A 193 6.95 -18.91 0.32
C ARG A 193 6.78 -17.42 0.53
N SER A 194 5.81 -17.02 1.35
CA SER A 194 5.60 -15.61 1.64
C SER A 194 6.81 -15.02 2.36
N GLY A 195 7.01 -13.74 2.12
CA GLY A 195 7.88 -12.91 2.92
C GLY A 195 7.12 -11.68 3.37
N SER A 196 7.72 -10.92 4.28
CA SER A 196 7.16 -9.65 4.69
C SER A 196 8.21 -8.66 5.13
N THR A 197 8.04 -7.41 4.72
CA THR A 197 8.75 -6.28 5.32
C THR A 197 8.20 -6.03 6.72
N ALA A 198 8.93 -5.26 7.53
CA ALA A 198 8.45 -4.81 8.81
C ALA A 198 9.06 -3.46 9.13
N VAL A 199 8.22 -2.49 9.42
CA VAL A 199 8.63 -1.25 10.06
C VAL A 199 7.92 -1.15 11.40
N CYS A 200 8.67 -1.11 12.48
CA CYS A 200 8.15 -1.11 13.85
C CYS A 200 8.65 0.13 14.59
N ALA A 201 7.74 0.88 15.20
CA ALA A 201 8.04 2.03 16.03
C ALA A 201 7.59 1.78 17.48
N MET A 202 8.56 1.82 18.41
CA MET A 202 8.37 1.81 19.84
C MET A 202 8.49 3.25 20.37
N ILE A 203 7.41 3.76 20.96
CA ILE A 203 7.39 5.08 21.57
C ILE A 203 7.44 4.91 23.08
N THR A 204 8.57 5.31 23.66
CA THR A 204 8.79 5.34 25.10
C THR A 204 8.51 6.75 25.64
N PRO A 205 8.52 6.97 26.97
CA PRO A 205 8.40 8.31 27.52
C PRO A 205 9.47 9.30 27.03
N THR A 206 10.65 8.82 26.62
CA THR A 206 11.82 9.66 26.30
C THR A 206 12.35 9.51 24.88
N HIS A 207 12.01 8.43 24.17
CA HIS A 207 12.58 8.09 22.86
C HIS A 207 11.53 7.53 21.89
N ILE A 208 11.74 7.77 20.60
CA ILE A 208 11.12 7.09 19.47
C ILE A 208 12.18 6.11 18.92
N ILE A 209 11.92 4.81 19.03
CA ILE A 209 12.83 3.76 18.57
C ILE A 209 12.18 3.06 17.39
N ILE A 210 12.85 3.06 16.24
CA ILE A 210 12.30 2.52 15.00
C ILE A 210 13.20 1.38 14.51
N ALA A 211 12.61 0.23 14.21
CA ALA A 211 13.26 -0.89 13.54
C ALA A 211 12.69 -0.99 12.13
N ASN A 212 13.55 -0.87 11.11
CA ASN A 212 13.15 -1.03 9.71
C ASN A 212 13.74 -2.31 9.11
N LEU A 213 12.92 -3.09 8.41
CA LEU A 213 13.27 -4.32 7.71
C LEU A 213 12.53 -4.34 6.38
N GLY A 214 13.23 -4.11 5.27
CA GLY A 214 12.60 -3.97 3.95
C GLY A 214 12.41 -2.50 3.55
N ASP A 215 11.42 -2.24 2.70
CA ASP A 215 11.15 -0.97 2.04
C ASP A 215 9.80 -0.33 2.38
N SER A 216 9.09 -0.87 3.39
CA SER A 216 8.24 -0.04 4.22
C SER A 216 9.07 1.04 4.93
N ARG A 217 8.43 2.13 5.36
CA ARG A 217 9.16 3.28 5.91
C ARG A 217 8.41 3.99 7.03
N ALA A 218 9.18 4.46 8.01
CA ALA A 218 8.71 5.35 9.05
C ALA A 218 9.30 6.74 8.89
N VAL A 219 8.48 7.76 9.07
CA VAL A 219 8.86 9.18 8.94
C VAL A 219 8.37 9.96 10.16
N VAL A 220 9.26 10.74 10.78
CA VAL A 220 8.93 11.62 11.92
C VAL A 220 8.98 13.07 11.46
N SER A 221 7.86 13.78 11.62
CA SER A 221 7.79 15.23 11.42
C SER A 221 8.10 15.95 12.72
N ARG A 222 8.93 16.98 12.61
CA ARG A 222 9.27 17.88 13.70
C ARG A 222 9.05 19.31 13.28
N LYS A 223 8.35 20.06 14.13
CA LYS A 223 8.09 21.47 13.93
C LYS A 223 9.39 22.25 13.78
N ASP A 224 9.43 23.10 12.76
CA ASP A 224 10.57 23.96 12.41
C ASP A 224 11.88 23.17 12.10
N GLU A 225 11.78 21.86 11.87
CA GLU A 225 12.87 20.96 11.50
C GLU A 225 12.49 20.16 10.23
N GLY A 226 13.46 19.49 9.62
CA GLY A 226 13.17 18.56 8.52
C GLY A 226 12.56 17.26 9.01
N SER A 227 11.97 16.48 8.09
CA SER A 227 11.51 15.13 8.42
C SER A 227 12.69 14.16 8.56
N PHE A 228 12.66 13.33 9.61
CA PHE A 228 13.46 12.12 9.66
C PHE A 228 12.74 10.99 8.92
N GLY A 229 13.45 10.15 8.16
CA GLY A 229 12.89 8.95 7.55
C GLY A 229 13.86 7.77 7.64
N THR A 230 13.34 6.56 7.85
CA THR A 230 14.16 5.34 7.78
C THR A 230 14.66 5.10 6.35
N GLU A 231 15.82 4.45 6.21
CA GLU A 231 16.32 4.04 4.89
C GLU A 231 15.68 2.71 4.45
N ASP A 232 15.19 2.68 3.20
CA ASP A 232 14.65 1.48 2.58
C ASP A 232 15.76 0.48 2.24
N HIS A 233 15.49 -0.81 2.47
CA HIS A 233 16.42 -1.88 2.15
C HIS A 233 16.24 -2.38 0.72
N LYS A 234 16.71 -1.59 -0.25
CA LYS A 234 16.66 -1.96 -1.67
C LYS A 234 17.91 -2.75 -2.10
N PRO A 235 17.78 -3.83 -2.90
CA PRO A 235 18.90 -4.69 -3.32
C PRO A 235 20.06 -3.96 -4.01
N TYR A 236 19.80 -2.81 -4.63
CA TYR A 236 20.79 -2.03 -5.35
C TYR A 236 21.56 -1.02 -4.48
N HIS A 237 21.22 -0.86 -3.20
CA HIS A 237 22.03 -0.08 -2.26
C HIS A 237 23.33 -0.82 -1.93
N ASP A 238 24.42 -0.08 -1.74
CA ASP A 238 25.78 -0.66 -1.66
C ASP A 238 25.90 -1.70 -0.53
N LYS A 239 25.42 -1.38 0.68
CA LYS A 239 25.43 -2.28 1.86
C LYS A 239 24.71 -3.61 1.56
N GLU A 240 23.54 -3.53 0.92
CA GLU A 240 22.72 -4.71 0.62
C GLU A 240 23.32 -5.51 -0.54
N ARG A 241 23.78 -4.82 -1.59
CA ARG A 241 24.42 -5.42 -2.76
C ARG A 241 25.68 -6.19 -2.39
N GLU A 242 26.51 -5.63 -1.50
CA GLU A 242 27.70 -6.32 -0.98
C GLU A 242 27.33 -7.62 -0.27
N ARG A 243 26.31 -7.61 0.61
CA ARG A 243 25.83 -8.83 1.27
C ARG A 243 25.32 -9.86 0.25
N ILE A 244 24.46 -9.44 -0.69
CA ILE A 244 23.87 -10.32 -1.71
C ILE A 244 24.95 -11.00 -2.56
N VAL A 245 25.95 -10.24 -3.03
CA VAL A 245 27.07 -10.77 -3.82
C VAL A 245 27.97 -11.66 -2.97
N GLY A 246 28.25 -11.26 -1.72
CA GLY A 246 29.01 -12.07 -0.76
C GLY A 246 28.37 -13.42 -0.44
N ALA A 247 27.04 -13.49 -0.49
CA ALA A 247 26.25 -14.71 -0.36
C ALA A 247 26.12 -15.53 -1.65
N GLY A 248 26.81 -15.14 -2.73
CA GLY A 248 26.82 -15.84 -4.02
C GLY A 248 25.66 -15.49 -4.94
N GLY A 249 24.87 -14.48 -4.61
CA GLY A 249 23.79 -13.95 -5.46
C GLY A 249 24.23 -12.84 -6.39
N SER A 250 23.25 -12.20 -7.02
CA SER A 250 23.44 -11.07 -7.93
C SER A 250 22.29 -10.09 -7.82
N VAL A 251 22.51 -8.85 -8.23
CA VAL A 251 21.47 -7.81 -8.32
C VAL A 251 21.26 -7.48 -9.80
N MET A 252 20.09 -7.82 -10.33
CA MET A 252 19.72 -7.62 -11.72
C MET A 252 18.45 -6.77 -11.77
N ILE A 253 18.50 -5.63 -12.47
CA ILE A 253 17.34 -4.73 -12.62
C ILE A 253 16.71 -4.42 -11.24
N GLN A 254 17.54 -4.00 -10.29
CA GLN A 254 17.15 -3.66 -8.90
C GLN A 254 16.64 -4.83 -8.05
N ARG A 255 16.69 -6.07 -8.53
CA ARG A 255 16.15 -7.26 -7.85
C ARG A 255 17.21 -8.31 -7.53
N ILE A 256 17.06 -9.02 -6.41
CA ILE A 256 17.89 -10.19 -6.07
C ILE A 256 17.64 -11.29 -7.10
N ASN A 257 18.70 -11.68 -7.81
CA ASN A 257 18.68 -12.67 -8.87
C ASN A 257 17.61 -12.42 -9.95
N GLY A 258 17.19 -11.14 -10.12
CA GLY A 258 16.13 -10.74 -11.05
C GLY A 258 14.69 -10.99 -10.56
N SER A 259 14.51 -11.47 -9.33
CA SER A 259 13.20 -11.86 -8.77
C SER A 259 12.70 -10.89 -7.70
N LEU A 260 13.35 -10.86 -6.53
CA LEU A 260 12.83 -10.16 -5.35
C LEU A 260 13.29 -8.69 -5.30
N ALA A 261 12.36 -7.76 -5.07
CA ALA A 261 12.64 -6.31 -5.06
C ALA A 261 13.07 -5.76 -3.70
N VAL A 262 12.89 -6.54 -2.63
CA VAL A 262 13.37 -6.22 -1.28
C VAL A 262 14.65 -6.99 -0.98
N SER A 263 15.52 -6.40 -0.17
CA SER A 263 16.73 -7.06 0.29
C SER A 263 16.65 -7.57 1.72
N ARG A 264 15.70 -7.10 2.51
CA ARG A 264 15.48 -7.56 3.87
C ARG A 264 14.01 -7.82 4.10
N ALA A 265 13.71 -8.93 4.77
CA ALA A 265 12.34 -9.38 5.04
C ALA A 265 12.35 -10.53 6.05
N PHE A 266 11.22 -10.71 6.74
CA PHE A 266 10.84 -11.99 7.32
C PHE A 266 10.43 -12.98 6.23
N GLY A 267 10.51 -14.28 6.50
CA GLY A 267 10.12 -15.29 5.51
C GLY A 267 11.15 -15.41 4.38
N ASP A 268 10.71 -15.55 3.14
CA ASP A 268 11.60 -15.66 1.96
C ASP A 268 12.68 -16.75 2.11
N PHE A 269 12.35 -17.87 2.74
CA PHE A 269 13.34 -18.84 3.18
C PHE A 269 14.14 -19.47 2.02
N GLU A 270 13.63 -19.44 0.79
CA GLU A 270 14.38 -19.86 -0.40
C GLU A 270 15.67 -19.03 -0.61
N TYR A 271 15.69 -17.78 -0.14
CA TYR A 271 16.84 -16.87 -0.18
C TYR A 271 17.75 -16.97 1.06
N LYS A 272 17.40 -17.82 2.04
CA LYS A 272 18.06 -17.93 3.35
C LYS A 272 18.67 -19.31 3.62
N ASN A 273 19.22 -19.94 2.56
CA ASN A 273 19.73 -21.32 2.59
C ASN A 273 21.21 -21.44 2.18
N VAL A 274 21.97 -20.35 2.12
CA VAL A 274 23.39 -20.40 1.76
C VAL A 274 24.16 -21.06 2.90
N PRO A 275 24.80 -22.24 2.68
CA PRO A 275 25.44 -22.98 3.76
C PRO A 275 26.61 -22.22 4.37
N GLY A 276 26.71 -22.24 5.70
CA GLY A 276 27.82 -21.63 6.43
C GLY A 276 27.73 -20.11 6.60
N LEU A 277 26.65 -19.48 6.16
CA LEU A 277 26.38 -18.07 6.43
C LEU A 277 25.40 -17.91 7.59
N GLU A 278 25.69 -16.95 8.47
CA GLU A 278 24.77 -16.50 9.51
C GLU A 278 23.46 -15.96 8.91
N PRO A 279 22.34 -15.98 9.65
CA PRO A 279 21.04 -15.52 9.15
C PRO A 279 21.06 -14.13 8.52
N ASN A 280 21.81 -13.19 9.11
CA ASN A 280 21.91 -11.82 8.62
C ASN A 280 22.86 -11.64 7.42
N LYS A 281 23.56 -12.69 7.00
CA LYS A 281 24.47 -12.70 5.84
C LYS A 281 23.91 -13.45 4.63
N GLN A 282 22.64 -13.87 4.69
CA GLN A 282 21.95 -14.54 3.60
C GLN A 282 21.64 -13.58 2.43
N LEU A 283 21.09 -14.10 1.32
CA LEU A 283 20.68 -13.25 0.19
C LEU A 283 19.63 -12.23 0.61
N VAL A 284 18.66 -12.66 1.43
CA VAL A 284 17.69 -11.79 2.13
C VAL A 284 18.00 -11.86 3.62
N SER A 285 18.15 -10.71 4.27
CA SER A 285 18.45 -10.65 5.71
C SER A 285 17.19 -10.38 6.53
N PRO A 286 16.97 -11.09 7.66
CA PRO A 286 15.96 -10.73 8.65
C PRO A 286 16.46 -9.73 9.71
N GLU A 287 17.68 -9.20 9.59
CA GLU A 287 18.22 -8.20 10.54
C GLU A 287 17.73 -6.78 10.21
N PRO A 288 17.05 -6.08 11.13
CA PRO A 288 16.60 -4.71 10.90
C PRO A 288 17.72 -3.70 11.11
N ASP A 289 17.58 -2.53 10.49
CA ASP A 289 18.29 -1.33 10.91
C ASP A 289 17.48 -0.63 12.03
N VAL A 290 18.16 -0.23 13.11
CA VAL A 290 17.52 0.36 14.31
C VAL A 290 17.93 1.83 14.43
N TYR A 291 16.94 2.69 14.61
CA TYR A 291 17.08 4.13 14.75
C TYR A 291 16.53 4.57 16.11
N VAL A 292 17.30 5.37 16.84
CA VAL A 292 16.93 5.83 18.17
C VAL A 292 16.93 7.36 18.18
N LEU A 293 15.75 7.94 18.37
CA LEU A 293 15.54 9.38 18.39
C LEU A 293 15.09 9.80 19.78
N GLU A 294 15.79 10.75 20.41
CA GLU A 294 15.30 11.38 21.63
C GLU A 294 14.05 12.22 21.32
N ARG A 295 13.02 12.11 22.17
CA ARG A 295 11.76 12.85 22.01
C ARG A 295 11.97 14.32 22.31
N GLN A 296 11.45 15.17 21.45
CA GLN A 296 11.40 16.61 21.61
C GLN A 296 9.95 17.03 21.81
N LYS A 297 9.50 17.11 23.07
CA LYS A 297 8.08 17.36 23.41
C LYS A 297 7.46 18.56 22.70
N ASP A 298 8.22 19.64 22.55
CA ASP A 298 7.73 20.89 21.94
C ASP A 298 7.87 20.93 20.41
N LYS A 299 8.43 19.87 19.80
CA LYS A 299 8.70 19.81 18.35
C LYS A 299 8.17 18.57 17.65
N ASP A 300 8.15 17.40 18.29
CA ASP A 300 7.64 16.17 17.67
C ASP A 300 6.15 16.38 17.35
N GLU A 301 5.81 16.41 16.07
CA GLU A 301 4.44 16.67 15.61
C GLU A 301 3.70 15.36 15.41
N PHE A 302 4.22 14.51 14.52
CA PHE A 302 3.64 13.21 14.22
C PHE A 302 4.69 12.24 13.67
N LEU A 303 4.40 10.95 13.82
CA LEU A 303 5.08 9.83 13.19
C LEU A 303 4.12 9.20 12.17
N VAL A 304 4.63 8.88 10.99
CA VAL A 304 3.95 8.07 9.98
C VAL A 304 4.69 6.75 9.84
N VAL A 305 3.98 5.63 9.83
CA VAL A 305 4.50 4.29 9.57
C VAL A 305 3.67 3.68 8.44
N ALA A 306 4.27 3.38 7.29
CA ALA A 306 3.51 2.91 6.13
C ALA A 306 4.32 1.99 5.20
N CYS A 307 3.61 1.23 4.36
CA CYS A 307 4.20 0.39 3.31
C CYS A 307 4.59 1.21 2.06
N ASP A 308 5.27 0.56 1.11
CA ASP A 308 5.76 1.22 -0.11
C ASP A 308 4.63 1.68 -1.04
N GLY A 309 3.43 1.11 -0.93
CA GLY A 309 2.24 1.57 -1.64
C GLY A 309 1.90 3.05 -1.41
N ILE A 310 2.39 3.64 -0.31
CA ILE A 310 2.36 5.08 -0.05
C ILE A 310 3.62 5.76 -0.60
N TYR A 311 4.80 5.25 -0.26
CA TYR A 311 6.08 5.92 -0.52
C TYR A 311 6.58 5.83 -1.97
N ASP A 312 6.02 4.93 -2.78
CA ASP A 312 6.27 4.85 -4.22
C ASP A 312 5.74 6.07 -4.98
N VAL A 313 4.78 6.79 -4.40
CA VAL A 313 4.12 7.94 -5.04
C VAL A 313 4.18 9.23 -4.21
N MET A 314 4.66 9.17 -2.97
CA MET A 314 4.87 10.33 -2.11
C MET A 314 6.21 10.23 -1.38
N GLU A 315 7.10 11.19 -1.64
CA GLU A 315 8.34 11.33 -0.89
C GLU A 315 8.08 11.84 0.56
N ASN A 316 9.06 11.68 1.44
CA ASN A 316 8.92 11.96 2.88
C ASN A 316 8.39 13.39 3.15
N GLU A 317 8.98 14.39 2.52
CA GLU A 317 8.61 15.80 2.70
C GLU A 317 7.27 16.13 2.05
N GLU A 318 6.88 15.43 0.98
CA GLU A 318 5.55 15.57 0.39
C GLU A 318 4.48 15.00 1.33
N LEU A 319 4.71 13.78 1.84
CA LEU A 319 3.80 13.12 2.77
C LEU A 319 3.64 13.91 4.06
N CYS A 320 4.73 14.42 4.66
CA CYS A 320 4.66 15.24 5.88
C CYS A 320 3.85 16.51 5.65
N ARG A 321 4.13 17.27 4.58
CA ARG A 321 3.36 18.48 4.24
C ARG A 321 1.89 18.17 4.00
N PHE A 322 1.60 17.03 3.36
CA PHE A 322 0.23 16.61 3.14
C PHE A 322 -0.47 16.32 4.47
N VAL A 323 0.10 15.47 5.33
CA VAL A 323 -0.47 15.13 6.64
C VAL A 323 -0.64 16.39 7.50
N GLU A 324 0.36 17.26 7.58
CA GLU A 324 0.30 18.55 8.28
C GLU A 324 -0.88 19.41 7.76
N SER A 325 -1.02 19.51 6.44
CA SER A 325 -2.13 20.27 5.82
C SER A 325 -3.50 19.72 6.20
N ARG A 326 -3.64 18.39 6.30
CA ARG A 326 -4.89 17.72 6.70
C ARG A 326 -5.18 17.89 8.18
N LEU A 327 -4.17 17.79 9.05
CA LEU A 327 -4.30 18.01 10.50
C LEU A 327 -4.76 19.43 10.84
N HIS A 328 -4.45 20.41 10.00
CA HIS A 328 -4.96 21.77 10.16
C HIS A 328 -6.46 21.94 9.84
N VAL A 329 -7.07 21.00 9.10
CA VAL A 329 -8.47 21.12 8.67
C VAL A 329 -9.37 20.01 9.22
N CYS A 330 -8.79 18.93 9.71
CA CYS A 330 -9.49 17.75 10.20
C CYS A 330 -8.87 17.23 11.49
N ASP A 331 -9.70 17.08 12.54
CA ASP A 331 -9.26 16.50 13.82
C ASP A 331 -9.46 14.97 13.87
N ASP A 332 -10.20 14.40 12.92
CA ASP A 332 -10.36 12.96 12.78
C ASP A 332 -9.17 12.37 12.02
N LEU A 333 -8.29 11.70 12.76
CA LEU A 333 -7.10 11.07 12.21
C LEU A 333 -7.43 9.94 11.22
N ASN A 334 -8.60 9.28 11.33
CA ASN A 334 -9.00 8.29 10.33
C ASN A 334 -9.19 8.96 8.97
N GLN A 335 -9.84 10.12 8.95
CA GLN A 335 -10.02 10.88 7.71
C GLN A 335 -8.67 11.34 7.14
N VAL A 336 -7.73 11.77 7.99
CA VAL A 336 -6.37 12.14 7.56
C VAL A 336 -5.67 10.97 6.86
N CYS A 337 -5.72 9.76 7.44
CA CYS A 337 -5.15 8.57 6.81
C CYS A 337 -5.87 8.20 5.51
N ASN A 338 -7.21 8.27 5.50
CA ASN A 338 -8.01 7.99 4.31
C ASN A 338 -7.69 8.95 3.15
N ASP A 339 -7.50 10.24 3.45
CA ASP A 339 -7.14 11.27 2.48
C ASP A 339 -5.77 10.99 1.84
N VAL A 340 -4.79 10.51 2.62
CA VAL A 340 -3.48 10.09 2.11
C VAL A 340 -3.62 8.88 1.20
N LEU A 341 -4.35 7.84 1.61
CA LEU A 341 -4.60 6.64 0.79
C LEU A 341 -5.25 7.00 -0.56
N ASP A 342 -6.27 7.86 -0.55
CA ASP A 342 -6.95 8.31 -1.77
C ASP A 342 -6.05 9.19 -2.64
N ALA A 343 -5.19 10.01 -2.04
CA ALA A 343 -4.20 10.79 -2.76
C ALA A 343 -3.14 9.89 -3.43
N CYS A 344 -2.64 8.86 -2.74
CA CYS A 344 -1.68 7.89 -3.29
C CYS A 344 -2.31 7.07 -4.42
N LEU A 345 -3.55 6.59 -4.25
CA LEU A 345 -4.29 5.92 -5.31
C LEU A 345 -4.47 6.82 -6.54
N SER A 346 -4.82 8.09 -6.33
CA SER A 346 -5.00 9.07 -7.40
C SER A 346 -3.68 9.44 -8.10
N LYS A 347 -2.56 9.40 -7.39
CA LYS A 347 -1.20 9.56 -7.95
C LYS A 347 -0.71 8.34 -8.73
N GLY A 348 -1.47 7.24 -8.72
CA GLY A 348 -1.18 6.05 -9.50
C GLY A 348 -0.57 4.90 -8.71
N SER A 349 -0.63 4.92 -7.38
CA SER A 349 -0.30 3.73 -6.60
C SER A 349 -1.22 2.58 -7.00
N ARG A 350 -0.62 1.43 -7.31
CA ARG A 350 -1.34 0.21 -7.69
C ARG A 350 -1.19 -0.90 -6.65
N ASP A 351 -0.70 -0.54 -5.48
CA ASP A 351 -0.39 -1.49 -4.43
C ASP A 351 -1.47 -1.60 -3.34
N ASN A 352 -1.28 -2.54 -2.42
CA ASN A 352 -1.85 -2.44 -1.08
C ASN A 352 -1.30 -1.19 -0.40
N MET A 353 -2.11 -0.56 0.43
CA MET A 353 -1.73 0.66 1.13
C MET A 353 -2.17 0.55 2.57
N THR A 354 -1.20 0.52 3.49
CA THR A 354 -1.43 0.58 4.93
C THR A 354 -0.57 1.69 5.52
N MET A 355 -1.19 2.53 6.34
CA MET A 355 -0.49 3.57 7.07
C MET A 355 -1.02 3.74 8.49
N ILE A 356 -0.13 4.15 9.38
CA ILE A 356 -0.42 4.55 10.75
C ILE A 356 0.12 5.97 10.94
N VAL A 357 -0.71 6.87 11.45
CA VAL A 357 -0.31 8.21 11.91
C VAL A 357 -0.41 8.23 13.43
N VAL A 358 0.65 8.67 14.10
CA VAL A 358 0.71 8.89 15.54
C VAL A 358 1.03 10.34 15.80
N CYS A 359 0.09 11.09 16.36
CA CYS A 359 0.25 12.49 16.74
C CYS A 359 0.79 12.60 18.18
N PHE A 360 1.78 13.47 18.35
CA PHE A 360 2.36 13.87 19.62
C PHE A 360 1.77 15.22 20.10
N ASP A 361 2.27 15.73 21.22
CA ASP A 361 1.78 16.97 21.84
C ASP A 361 1.93 18.21 20.95
N ALA A 362 2.98 18.27 20.10
CA ALA A 362 3.22 19.40 19.21
C ALA A 362 2.53 19.28 17.85
N ALA A 363 1.66 18.27 17.65
CA ALA A 363 0.92 18.09 16.40
C ALA A 363 0.15 19.37 16.00
N PRO A 364 0.04 19.66 14.69
CA PRO A 364 -0.71 20.81 14.19
C PRO A 364 -2.13 20.87 14.75
N SER A 365 -2.54 22.06 15.17
CA SER A 365 -3.91 22.33 15.60
C SER A 365 -4.78 22.80 14.44
N ILE A 366 -6.10 22.60 14.57
CA ILE A 366 -7.08 23.09 13.61
C ILE A 366 -6.96 24.61 13.41
N ASP A 367 -6.83 25.00 12.14
CA ASP A 367 -6.79 26.37 11.67
C ASP A 367 -8.15 26.73 11.04
N LYS A 368 -8.88 27.63 11.71
CA LYS A 368 -10.23 28.02 11.30
C LYS A 368 -10.28 28.69 9.93
N GLU A 369 -9.22 29.41 9.54
CA GLU A 369 -9.15 30.05 8.23
C GLU A 369 -8.96 29.00 7.13
N LYS A 370 -8.07 28.02 7.36
CA LYS A 370 -7.88 26.89 6.43
C LYS A 370 -9.14 26.04 6.30
N VAL A 371 -9.85 25.77 7.40
CA VAL A 371 -11.15 25.06 7.37
C VAL A 371 -12.18 25.82 6.54
N ALA A 372 -12.32 27.13 6.75
CA ALA A 372 -13.27 27.95 5.98
C ALA A 372 -12.89 28.03 4.50
N SER A 373 -11.59 28.11 4.20
CA SER A 373 -11.07 28.10 2.82
C SER A 373 -11.37 26.77 2.12
N GLU A 374 -11.13 25.63 2.78
CA GLU A 374 -11.43 24.31 2.22
C GLU A 374 -12.93 24.10 2.01
N ALA A 375 -13.77 24.54 2.96
CA ALA A 375 -15.22 24.47 2.81
C ALA A 375 -15.72 25.30 1.61
N THR A 376 -15.15 26.49 1.42
CA THR A 376 -15.47 27.36 0.28
C THR A 376 -15.06 26.69 -1.04
N TRP A 377 -13.84 26.16 -1.09
CA TRP A 377 -13.33 25.44 -2.25
C TRP A 377 -14.20 24.21 -2.58
N LYS A 378 -14.55 23.41 -1.57
CA LYS A 378 -15.39 22.22 -1.74
C LYS A 378 -16.75 22.58 -2.31
N ALA A 379 -17.40 23.64 -1.80
CA ALA A 379 -18.67 24.11 -2.33
C ALA A 379 -18.57 24.55 -3.80
N GLN A 380 -17.50 25.25 -4.17
CA GLN A 380 -17.24 25.65 -5.56
C GLN A 380 -17.03 24.43 -6.47
N MET A 381 -16.26 23.43 -6.03
CA MET A 381 -15.99 22.23 -6.84
C MET A 381 -17.24 21.38 -7.01
N VAL A 382 -18.03 21.19 -5.94
CA VAL A 382 -19.30 20.47 -6.03
C VAL A 382 -20.27 21.17 -6.99
N ALA A 383 -20.34 22.50 -6.98
CA ALA A 383 -21.16 23.23 -7.95
C ALA A 383 -20.67 22.98 -9.39
N ALA A 384 -19.37 23.13 -9.65
CA ALA A 384 -18.79 22.91 -10.97
C ALA A 384 -18.95 21.47 -11.48
N ILE A 385 -18.79 20.47 -10.61
CA ILE A 385 -19.05 19.05 -10.92
C ILE A 385 -20.51 18.84 -11.30
N ASN A 386 -21.44 19.41 -10.53
CA ASN A 386 -22.86 19.33 -10.84
C ASN A 386 -23.22 19.97 -12.18
N ASP A 387 -22.58 21.08 -12.54
CA ASP A 387 -22.77 21.74 -13.84
C ASP A 387 -22.25 20.86 -14.99
N VAL A 388 -21.07 20.25 -14.87
CA VAL A 388 -20.54 19.29 -15.86
C VAL A 388 -21.53 18.15 -16.09
N ILE A 389 -22.01 17.54 -15.00
CA ILE A 389 -22.95 16.42 -15.07
C ILE A 389 -24.26 16.87 -15.70
N ALA A 390 -24.79 18.03 -15.31
CA ALA A 390 -26.05 18.57 -15.85
C ALA A 390 -25.95 18.87 -17.35
N GLU A 391 -24.84 19.44 -17.81
CA GLU A 391 -24.62 19.71 -19.23
C GLU A 391 -24.56 18.43 -20.05
N GLU A 392 -23.84 17.40 -19.59
CA GLU A 392 -23.74 16.13 -20.30
C GLU A 392 -25.09 15.41 -20.36
N THR A 393 -25.78 15.32 -19.23
CA THR A 393 -27.08 14.65 -19.12
C THR A 393 -28.21 15.38 -19.85
N SER A 394 -28.04 16.68 -20.15
CA SER A 394 -29.01 17.47 -20.93
C SER A 394 -28.92 17.26 -22.44
N LYS A 395 -27.86 16.58 -22.93
CA LYS A 395 -27.67 16.38 -24.38
C LYS A 395 -28.77 15.45 -24.93
N PRO A 396 -29.30 15.71 -26.13
CA PRO A 396 -30.31 14.84 -26.75
C PRO A 396 -29.84 13.39 -26.98
N SER A 397 -28.53 13.16 -26.98
CA SER A 397 -27.91 11.84 -27.13
C SER A 397 -27.84 11.04 -25.82
N TRP A 398 -28.06 11.66 -24.66
CA TRP A 398 -27.92 11.01 -23.36
C TRP A 398 -29.15 10.16 -23.01
N SER A 399 -28.89 8.94 -22.53
CA SER A 399 -29.87 7.98 -22.01
C SER A 399 -29.62 7.71 -20.52
N ALA A 400 -30.67 7.35 -19.77
CA ALA A 400 -30.52 6.92 -18.37
C ALA A 400 -29.74 5.60 -18.21
N GLU A 401 -29.52 4.87 -19.31
CA GLU A 401 -28.72 3.65 -19.33
C GLU A 401 -27.23 3.91 -19.53
N ASP A 402 -26.85 5.14 -19.93
CA ASP A 402 -25.48 5.53 -20.21
C ASP A 402 -24.64 5.61 -18.93
N GLU A 403 -23.34 5.40 -19.11
CA GLU A 403 -22.34 5.49 -18.05
C GLU A 403 -21.52 6.76 -18.21
N MET A 404 -21.24 7.42 -17.09
CA MET A 404 -20.33 8.57 -17.05
C MET A 404 -19.08 8.18 -16.28
N SER A 405 -17.92 8.20 -16.94
CA SER A 405 -16.67 7.90 -16.24
C SER A 405 -16.27 9.06 -15.34
N VAL A 406 -15.70 8.73 -14.17
CA VAL A 406 -15.15 9.72 -13.24
C VAL A 406 -14.08 10.57 -13.93
N GLU A 407 -13.25 9.90 -14.74
CA GLU A 407 -12.16 10.54 -15.51
C GLU A 407 -12.68 11.57 -16.52
N PHE A 408 -13.84 11.32 -17.14
CA PHE A 408 -14.48 12.30 -18.02
C PHE A 408 -14.82 13.57 -17.24
N VAL A 409 -15.50 13.44 -16.09
CA VAL A 409 -15.90 14.58 -15.28
C VAL A 409 -14.68 15.34 -14.76
N LEU A 410 -13.65 14.64 -14.29
CA LEU A 410 -12.39 15.26 -13.84
C LEU A 410 -11.70 16.03 -14.97
N ARG A 411 -11.67 15.49 -16.19
CA ARG A 411 -11.09 16.16 -17.36
C ARG A 411 -11.86 17.41 -17.76
N GLU A 412 -13.19 17.37 -17.76
CA GLU A 412 -14.02 18.55 -18.06
C GLU A 412 -13.93 19.59 -16.94
N LEU A 413 -13.86 19.16 -15.68
CA LEU A 413 -13.66 20.04 -14.53
C LEU A 413 -12.31 20.77 -14.63
N ALA A 414 -11.23 20.06 -14.98
CA ALA A 414 -9.90 20.65 -15.17
C ALA A 414 -9.89 21.76 -16.24
N GLN A 415 -10.72 21.63 -17.29
CA GLN A 415 -10.87 22.67 -18.32
C GLN A 415 -11.61 23.91 -17.81
N ARG A 416 -12.55 23.76 -16.86
CA ARG A 416 -13.36 24.88 -16.31
C ARG A 416 -12.61 25.67 -15.25
N VAL A 417 -11.99 24.97 -14.31
CA VAL A 417 -11.38 25.57 -13.12
C VAL A 417 -9.92 25.97 -13.37
N GLY A 418 -9.34 25.49 -14.48
CA GLY A 418 -7.92 25.68 -14.79
C GLY A 418 -7.01 24.75 -13.98
N SER A 419 -5.72 24.73 -14.32
CA SER A 419 -4.72 23.82 -13.73
C SER A 419 -4.37 24.11 -12.28
N ASN A 420 -4.89 25.20 -11.69
CA ASN A 420 -4.57 25.60 -10.32
C ASN A 420 -5.85 25.82 -9.54
N THR A 421 -6.48 24.72 -9.12
CA THR A 421 -7.70 24.78 -8.30
C THR A 421 -7.41 25.34 -6.89
N GLY A 422 -6.14 25.45 -6.48
CA GLY A 422 -5.72 26.06 -5.22
C GLY A 422 -6.16 25.31 -3.95
N GLY A 423 -6.75 24.12 -4.11
CA GLY A 423 -7.29 23.32 -3.01
C GLY A 423 -6.91 21.83 -3.09
N PRO A 424 -7.43 21.00 -2.17
CA PRO A 424 -7.07 19.59 -2.03
C PRO A 424 -7.57 18.73 -3.20
N VAL A 425 -6.80 18.69 -4.29
CA VAL A 425 -7.11 17.98 -5.54
C VAL A 425 -7.41 16.49 -5.34
N HIS A 426 -6.79 15.85 -4.35
CA HIS A 426 -7.03 14.44 -4.01
C HIS A 426 -8.52 14.15 -3.69
N MET A 427 -9.26 15.14 -3.16
CA MET A 427 -10.69 14.97 -2.87
C MET A 427 -11.56 14.97 -4.13
N LEU A 428 -11.10 15.53 -5.26
CA LEU A 428 -11.95 15.72 -6.44
C LEU A 428 -12.55 14.42 -6.95
N ARG A 429 -11.78 13.32 -6.96
CA ARG A 429 -12.28 12.01 -7.38
C ARG A 429 -13.47 11.58 -6.51
N SER A 430 -13.29 11.63 -5.19
CA SER A 430 -14.36 11.27 -4.24
C SER A 430 -15.60 12.16 -4.37
N LEU A 431 -15.42 13.46 -4.63
CA LEU A 431 -16.53 14.39 -4.85
C LEU A 431 -17.29 14.08 -6.14
N VAL A 432 -16.60 13.68 -7.20
CA VAL A 432 -17.21 13.24 -8.46
C VAL A 432 -17.98 11.94 -8.25
N ASP A 433 -17.36 10.93 -7.63
CA ASP A 433 -18.00 9.64 -7.32
C ASP A 433 -19.28 9.84 -6.49
N GLN A 434 -19.20 10.67 -5.45
CA GLN A 434 -20.36 11.01 -4.62
C GLN A 434 -21.46 11.69 -5.44
N ALA A 435 -21.12 12.69 -6.25
CA ALA A 435 -22.10 13.42 -7.05
C ALA A 435 -22.79 12.54 -8.12
N LEU A 436 -22.05 11.62 -8.74
CA LEU A 436 -22.59 10.65 -9.70
C LEU A 436 -23.51 9.65 -9.00
N THR A 437 -23.09 9.14 -7.84
CA THR A 437 -23.88 8.23 -6.99
C THR A 437 -25.19 8.88 -6.54
N GLU A 438 -25.14 10.11 -6.02
CA GLU A 438 -26.32 10.86 -5.55
C GLU A 438 -27.34 11.10 -6.67
N LYS A 439 -26.88 11.23 -7.91
CA LYS A 439 -27.74 11.40 -9.11
C LYS A 439 -28.18 10.07 -9.73
N GLY A 440 -27.75 8.93 -9.19
CA GLY A 440 -28.07 7.60 -9.71
C GLY A 440 -27.48 7.33 -11.10
N ILE A 441 -26.40 8.04 -11.47
CA ILE A 441 -25.71 7.85 -12.75
C ILE A 441 -24.76 6.66 -12.59
N LYS A 442 -24.81 5.71 -13.53
CA LYS A 442 -23.83 4.62 -13.57
C LYS A 442 -22.46 5.20 -13.90
N HIS A 443 -21.44 4.82 -13.15
CA HIS A 443 -20.09 5.34 -13.30
C HIS A 443 -19.05 4.27 -12.99
N GLU A 444 -17.88 4.44 -13.59
CA GLU A 444 -16.67 3.62 -13.38
C GLU A 444 -15.48 4.47 -12.94
#